data_AF-A0A1G2EE35-F1
#
_entry.id   AF-A0A1G2EE35-F1
#
_cell.length_a   1.000
_cell.length_b   1.000
_cell.length_c   1.000
_cell.angle_alpha   90.00
_cell.angle_beta   90.00
_cell.angle_gamma   90.00
#
_symmetry.space_group_name_H-M   'P 1'
#
loop_
_entity.id
_entity.type
_entity.pdbx_description
1 polymer ?
#
loop_
_entity_poly.entity_id
_entity_poly.type
_entity_poly.pdbx_seq_one_letter_code
_entity_poly.pdbx_strand_id
1 'polypeptide(L)' 'MKNILKLIVSILICELAGVAGSIFTAPAIKTWYASLNKPSFSPPNFVFAPAWTVLFLLI' A
#
# COMPACT_ATOMS: atom_id res chain seq x y z
N MET A 1 -25.88 13.10 3.17
CA MET A 1 -24.98 12.73 4.29
C MET A 1 -24.78 11.22 4.44
N LYS A 2 -25.83 10.40 4.56
CA LYS A 2 -25.69 8.93 4.78
C LYS A 2 -24.86 8.18 3.73
N ASN A 3 -24.94 8.58 2.45
CA ASN A 3 -24.17 7.95 1.36
C ASN A 3 -22.67 8.30 1.39
N ILE A 4 -22.34 9.55 1.76
CA ILE A 4 -20.94 9.99 1.93
C ILE A 4 -20.30 9.21 3.08
N LEU A 5 -21.03 9.02 4.19
CA LEU A 5 -20.54 8.21 5.30
C LEU A 5 -20.27 6.76 4.90
N LYS A 6 -21.17 6.14 4.12
CA LYS A 6 -20.97 4.79 3.58
C LYS A 6 -19.72 4.72 2.69
N LEU A 7 -19.54 5.70 1.81
CA LEU A 7 -18.38 5.77 0.93
C LEU A 7 -17.06 5.86 1.72
N ILE A 8 -17.00 6.75 2.70
CA ILE A 8 -15.82 6.90 3.56
C ILE A 8 -15.51 5.60 4.30
N VAL A 9 -16.53 4.96 4.88
CA VAL A 9 -16.34 3.69 5.59
C VAL A 9 -15.83 2.59 4.65
N SER A 10 -16.38 2.50 3.43
CA SER A 10 -15.92 1.53 2.42
C SER A 10 -14.45 1.76 2.05
N ILE A 11 -14.06 3.00 1.76
CA ILE A 11 -12.66 3.35 1.44
C ILE A 11 -11.74 2.99 2.61
N LEU A 12 -12.12 3.34 3.84
CA LEU A 12 -11.32 3.03 5.02
C LEU A 12 -11.13 1.51 5.21
N ILE A 13 -12.16 0.70 4.93
CA ILE A 13 -12.04 -0.76 5.00
C ILE A 13 -11.01 -1.27 3.97
N CYS A 14 -11.03 -0.75 2.74
CA CYS A 14 -10.05 -1.11 1.71
C CYS A 14 -8.62 -0.72 2.12
N GLU A 15 -8.41 0.50 2.60
CA GLU A 15 -7.12 0.97 3.10
C GLU A 15 -6.61 0.12 4.26
N LEU A 16 -7.49 -0.24 5.20
CA LEU A 16 -7.13 -1.09 6.35
C LEU A 16 -6.67 -2.49 5.92
N ALA A 17 -7.27 -3.06 4.88
CA ALA A 17 -6.79 -4.32 4.30
C ALA A 17 -5.36 -4.19 3.75
N GLY A 18 -5.08 -3.08 3.06
CA GLY A 18 -3.73 -2.72 2.60
C GLY A 18 -2.72 -2.59 3.74
N VAL A 19 -3.08 -1.83 4.78
CA VAL A 19 -2.26 -1.64 5.97
C VAL A 19 -1.98 -2.96 6.68
N ALA A 20 -3.01 -3.80 6.86
CA ALA A 20 -2.85 -5.11 7.48
C ALA A 20 -1.81 -5.97 6.73
N GLY A 21 -1.91 -6.06 5.39
CA GLY A 21 -0.92 -6.77 4.57
C GLY A 21 0.48 -6.15 4.66
N SER A 22 0.58 -4.82 4.76
CA SER A 22 1.86 -4.11 4.89
C SER A 22 2.61 -4.48 6.18
N ILE A 23 1.91 -4.72 7.29
CA ILE A 23 2.53 -5.07 8.58
C ILE A 23 3.32 -6.40 8.47
N PHE A 24 2.77 -7.37 7.75
CA PHE A 24 3.42 -8.68 7.56
C PHE A 24 4.52 -8.65 6.51
N THR A 25 4.48 -7.71 5.57
CA THR A 25 5.41 -7.66 4.41
C THR A 25 6.51 -6.61 4.55
N ALA A 26 6.32 -5.56 5.35
CA ALA A 26 7.32 -4.51 5.56
C ALA A 26 8.68 -5.02 6.09
N PRO A 27 8.75 -6.02 7.00
CA PRO A 27 10.04 -6.56 7.44
C PRO A 27 10.85 -7.18 6.28
N ALA A 28 10.17 -7.72 5.26
CA ALA A 28 10.82 -8.31 4.09
C ALA A 28 11.60 -7.29 3.24
N ILE A 29 11.27 -5.99 3.34
CA ILE A 29 11.96 -4.90 2.61
C ILE A 29 13.44 -4.83 2.99
N LYS A 30 13.75 -5.02 4.29
CA LYS A 30 15.12 -4.94 4.82
C LYS A 30 15.87 -6.27 4.77
N THR A 31 15.17 -7.37 4.48
CA THR A 31 15.78 -8.70 4.39
C THR A 31 16.04 -9.06 2.92
N TRP A 32 15.29 -10.00 2.35
CA TRP A 32 15.54 -10.53 1.01
C TRP A 32 15.33 -9.50 -0.10
N TYR A 33 14.41 -8.54 0.07
CA TYR A 33 14.15 -7.54 -0.95
C TYR A 33 15.32 -6.56 -1.15
N ALA A 34 16.12 -6.34 -0.11
CA ALA A 34 17.32 -5.52 -0.17
C ALA A 34 18.46 -6.22 -0.94
N SER A 35 18.50 -7.56 -0.96
CA SER A 35 19.55 -8.33 -1.64
C SER A 35 19.27 -8.59 -3.13
N LEU A 36 18.12 -8.14 -3.65
CA LEU A 36 17.80 -8.27 -5.06
C LEU A 36 18.67 -7.36 -5.93
N ASN A 37 19.12 -7.89 -7.07
CA ASN A 37 19.68 -7.07 -8.13
C ASN A 37 18.53 -6.40 -8.91
N LYS A 38 18.23 -5.15 -8.55
CA LYS A 38 17.10 -4.39 -9.10
C LYS A 38 17.51 -3.68 -10.39
N PRO A 39 16.69 -3.69 -11.45
CA PRO A 39 16.97 -2.91 -12.65
C PRO A 39 16.97 -1.41 -12.33
N SER A 40 17.71 -0.62 -13.11
CA SER A 40 17.91 0.83 -12.90
C SER A 40 16.64 1.68 -12.96
N PHE A 41 15.58 1.17 -13.59
CA PHE A 41 14.27 1.83 -13.68
C PHE A 41 13.31 1.46 -12.53
N SER A 42 13.75 0.68 -11.54
CA SER A 42 12.92 0.36 -10.38
C SER A 42 12.69 1.63 -9.55
N PRO A 43 11.44 1.98 -9.22
CA PRO A 43 11.17 3.14 -8.40
C PRO A 43 11.71 2.94 -6.97
N PRO A 44 12.05 4.02 -6.26
CA PRO A 44 12.47 3.95 -4.86
C PRO A 44 11.39 3.32 -3.96
N ASN A 45 11.81 2.58 -2.92
CA ASN A 45 10.90 1.85 -2.03
C ASN A 45 9.78 2.70 -1.41
N PHE A 46 10.05 3.98 -1.12
CA PHE A 46 9.05 4.86 -0.50
C PHE A 46 7.90 5.21 -1.44
N VAL A 47 8.06 5.07 -2.76
CA VAL A 47 7.03 5.37 -3.77
C VAL A 47 5.90 4.33 -3.75
N PHE A 48 6.18 3.12 -3.27
CA PHE A 48 5.16 2.07 -3.19
C PHE A 48 4.07 2.38 -2.17
N ALA A 49 4.38 3.09 -1.08
CA ALA A 49 3.37 3.50 -0.09
C ALA A 49 2.27 4.41 -0.69
N PRO A 50 2.59 5.57 -1.30
CA PRO A 50 1.57 6.42 -1.92
C PRO A 50 0.93 5.74 -3.13
N ALA A 51 1.65 4.90 -3.89
CA ALA A 51 1.05 4.15 -5.00
C ALA A 51 -0.07 3.21 -4.53
N TRP A 52 0.15 2.44 -3.46
CA TRP A 52 -0.86 1.54 -2.91
C TRP A 52 -2.05 2.28 -2.29
N THR A 53 -1.82 3.39 -1.57
CA THR A 53 -2.91 4.23 -1.06
C THR A 53 -3.76 4.79 -2.20
N VAL A 54 -3.15 5.29 -3.28
CA VAL A 54 -3.93 5.78 -4.43
C VAL A 54 -4.72 4.64 -5.08
N LEU A 55 -4.14 3.44 -5.19
CA LEU A 55 -4.87 2.29 -5.73
C LEU A 55 -6.07 1.91 -4.86
N PHE A 56 -5.92 1.79 -3.54
CA PHE A 56 -7.04 1.43 -2.65
C PHE A 56 -8.08 2.54 -2.48
N LEU A 57 -7.69 3.80 -2.67
CA LEU A 57 -8.62 4.91 -2.73
C LEU A 57 -9.50 4.87 -4.00
N LEU A 58 -8.96 4.38 -5.12
CA LEU A 58 -9.61 4.42 -6.43
C LEU A 58 -10.35 3.13 -6.82
N ILE A 59 -10.10 2.02 -6.12
CA ILE A 59 -10.80 0.73 -6.27
C ILE A 59 -12.14 0.78 -5.52
#